data_AF-Q0VJ99-F1
#
_entry.id   AF-Q0VJ99-F1
#
_cell.length_a   1.000
_cell.length_b   1.000
_cell.length_c   1.000
_cell.angle_alpha   90.00
_cell.angle_beta   90.00
_cell.angle_gamma   90.00
#
_symmetry.space_group_name_H-M   'P 1'
#
loop_
_entity.id
_entity.type
_entity.pdbx_description
1 polymer ?
#
loop_
_entity_poly.entity_id
_entity_poly.type
_entity_poly.pdbx_seq_one_letter_code
_entity_poly.pdbx_strand_id
1 'polypeptide(L)'
;AYPKPEHRQWIYMNRTSTDKWDDYPKSENESNIRYVNELHLTRLKGTEGGTYTFHVSNSDVNSSVTFNVYVNTKPEILTHDRLVNGMLQCVAAGFPEPTIDWYFCPGTEQRCSVPV
;
A
#
# COMPACT_ATOMS: atom_id res chain seq x y z
N ALA A 1 -14.06 -0.67 24.87
CA ALA A 1 -14.33 -2.12 24.94
C ALA A 1 -14.59 -2.48 26.38
N TYR A 2 -15.69 -3.16 26.65
CA TYR A 2 -16.02 -3.75 27.94
C TYR A 2 -16.73 -5.09 27.70
N PRO A 3 -16.35 -6.20 28.37
CA PRO A 3 -15.17 -6.36 29.22
C PRO A 3 -13.86 -6.04 28.50
N LYS A 4 -12.75 -5.95 29.25
CA LYS A 4 -11.44 -5.59 28.70
C LYS A 4 -11.09 -6.51 27.53
N PRO A 5 -10.48 -5.99 26.45
CA PRO A 5 -10.15 -6.82 25.31
C PRO A 5 -9.08 -7.86 25.69
N GLU A 6 -9.22 -9.06 25.16
CA GLU A 6 -8.37 -10.23 25.47
C GLU A 6 -7.40 -10.54 24.34
N HIS A 7 -7.89 -10.54 23.09
CA HIS A 7 -7.08 -10.85 21.92
C HIS A 7 -7.04 -9.65 20.98
N ARG A 8 -5.84 -9.30 20.52
CA ARG A 8 -5.59 -8.20 19.58
C ARG A 8 -4.48 -8.62 18.62
N GLN A 9 -4.68 -8.38 17.33
CA GLN A 9 -3.68 -8.68 16.31
C GLN A 9 -3.92 -7.89 15.03
N TRP A 10 -2.84 -7.70 14.27
CA TRP A 10 -2.88 -7.21 12.90
C TRP A 10 -2.68 -8.34 11.91
N ILE A 11 -3.44 -8.30 10.82
CA ILE A 11 -3.37 -9.27 9.72
C ILE A 11 -3.13 -8.50 8.42
N TYR A 12 -2.06 -8.84 7.71
CA TYR A 12 -1.75 -8.36 6.36
C TYR A 12 -2.04 -9.46 5.35
N MET A 13 -2.97 -9.23 4.41
CA MET A 13 -3.32 -10.18 3.34
C MET A 13 -3.53 -11.64 3.84
N ASN A 14 -4.36 -11.80 4.89
CA ASN A 14 -4.65 -13.07 5.57
C ASN A 14 -3.47 -13.76 6.27
N ARG A 15 -2.36 -13.04 6.49
CA ARG A 15 -1.21 -13.50 7.27
C ARG A 15 -1.03 -12.62 8.50
N THR A 16 -0.73 -13.22 9.64
CA THR A 16 -0.43 -12.46 10.86
C THR A 16 0.77 -11.53 10.61
N SER A 17 0.55 -10.24 10.84
CA SER A 17 1.60 -9.23 10.77
C SER A 17 2.56 -9.39 11.94
N THR A 18 3.83 -9.02 11.75
CA THR A 18 4.85 -8.99 12.80
C THR A 18 4.48 -8.04 13.94
N ASP A 19 5.17 -8.15 15.09
CA ASP A 19 5.01 -7.33 16.31
C ASP A 19 5.45 -5.85 16.18
N LYS A 20 5.16 -5.22 15.04
CA LYS A 20 5.42 -3.81 14.76
C LYS A 20 4.23 -2.92 15.12
N TRP A 21 3.56 -3.22 16.23
CA TRP A 21 2.38 -2.49 16.67
C TRP A 21 2.42 -2.22 18.17
N ASP A 22 1.90 -1.07 18.55
CA ASP A 22 1.75 -0.65 19.94
C ASP A 22 0.29 -0.80 20.37
N ASP A 23 0.09 -1.08 21.65
CA ASP A 23 -1.22 -1.26 22.27
C ASP A 23 -1.21 -0.70 23.68
N TYR A 24 -2.08 0.27 23.92
CA TYR A 24 -2.10 0.97 25.20
C TYR A 24 -3.50 1.48 25.56
N PRO A 25 -3.82 1.54 26.87
CA PRO A 25 -5.04 2.20 27.32
C PRO A 25 -4.96 3.69 27.02
N LYS A 26 -6.09 4.30 26.63
CA LYS A 26 -6.14 5.76 26.38
C LYS A 26 -5.93 6.59 27.66
N SER A 27 -6.16 5.99 28.82
CA SER A 27 -5.99 6.58 30.15
C SER A 27 -5.69 5.50 31.17
N GLU A 28 -4.84 5.82 32.14
CA GLU A 28 -4.47 4.94 33.27
C GLU A 28 -5.54 4.89 34.38
N ASN A 29 -6.68 5.54 34.20
CA ASN A 29 -7.74 5.54 35.20
C ASN A 29 -8.40 4.15 35.31
N GLU A 30 -8.79 3.75 36.52
CA GLU A 30 -9.45 2.46 36.76
C GLU A 30 -10.78 2.29 36.01
N SER A 31 -11.46 3.40 35.70
CA SER A 31 -12.71 3.43 34.93
C SER A 31 -12.49 3.47 33.41
N ASN A 32 -11.25 3.35 32.93
CA ASN A 32 -10.97 3.41 31.51
C ASN A 32 -11.52 2.19 30.75
N ILE A 33 -12.27 2.49 29.69
CA ILE A 33 -12.82 1.49 28.76
C ILE A 33 -12.36 1.75 27.32
N ARG A 34 -11.40 2.65 27.11
CA ARG A 34 -10.90 3.07 25.79
C ARG A 34 -9.46 2.64 25.60
N TYR A 35 -9.18 2.08 24.43
CA TYR A 35 -7.87 1.52 24.06
C TYR A 35 -7.47 2.08 22.71
N VAL A 36 -6.17 2.16 22.47
CA VAL A 36 -5.57 2.62 21.22
C VAL A 36 -4.59 1.55 20.76
N ASN A 37 -4.59 1.29 19.46
CA ASN A 37 -3.69 0.35 18.83
C ASN A 37 -3.11 0.97 17.55
N GLU A 38 -1.80 0.91 17.39
CA GLU A 38 -1.07 1.59 16.32
C GLU A 38 -0.17 0.60 15.57
N LEU A 39 -0.34 0.48 14.25
CA LEU A 39 0.53 -0.34 13.40
C LEU A 39 1.57 0.53 12.69
N HIS A 40 2.85 0.24 12.89
CA HIS A 40 3.96 0.98 12.31
C HIS A 40 4.47 0.34 11.02
N LEU A 41 4.00 0.85 9.88
CA LEU A 41 4.47 0.45 8.57
C LEU A 41 5.68 1.29 8.14
N THR A 42 6.89 0.80 8.47
CA THR A 42 8.14 1.52 8.17
C THR A 42 8.79 1.01 6.89
N ARG A 43 9.17 1.95 6.01
CA ARG A 43 9.92 1.68 4.75
C ARG A 43 9.27 0.58 3.90
N LEU A 44 7.97 0.70 3.67
CA LEU A 44 7.21 -0.25 2.83
C LEU A 44 7.83 -0.40 1.45
N LYS A 45 7.90 -1.64 0.97
CA LYS A 45 8.18 -1.98 -0.42
C LYS A 45 6.91 -1.78 -1.25
N GLY A 46 7.07 -1.54 -2.56
CA GLY A 46 5.93 -1.44 -3.48
C GLY A 46 5.01 -2.68 -3.47
N THR A 47 5.57 -3.85 -3.19
CA THR A 47 4.82 -5.12 -3.07
C THR A 47 4.09 -5.30 -1.74
N GLU A 48 4.32 -4.42 -0.75
CA GLU A 48 3.71 -4.48 0.59
C GLU A 48 2.45 -3.62 0.70
N GLY A 49 1.98 -3.07 -0.44
CA GLY A 49 0.61 -2.56 -0.55
C GLY A 49 -0.42 -3.68 -0.36
N GLY A 50 -1.64 -3.29 -0.01
CA GLY A 50 -2.76 -4.22 0.18
C GLY A 50 -3.56 -3.94 1.43
N THR A 51 -4.24 -4.97 1.91
CA THR A 51 -5.24 -4.85 2.97
C THR A 51 -4.65 -5.25 4.32
N TYR A 52 -4.72 -4.32 5.27
CA TYR A 52 -4.30 -4.48 6.66
C TYR A 52 -5.53 -4.45 7.57
N THR A 53 -5.77 -5.51 8.33
CA THR A 53 -6.94 -5.63 9.20
C THR A 53 -6.51 -5.78 10.65
N PHE A 54 -7.07 -4.93 11.50
CA PHE A 54 -6.95 -5.06 12.94
C PHE A 54 -8.13 -5.88 13.47
N HIS A 55 -7.83 -6.92 14.25
CA HIS A 55 -8.82 -7.72 14.96
C HIS A 55 -8.70 -7.51 16.45
N VAL A 56 -9.84 -7.37 17.11
CA VAL A 56 -9.94 -7.27 18.58
C VAL A 56 -11.13 -8.09 19.08
N SER A 57 -10.97 -8.78 20.19
CA SER A 57 -12.08 -9.46 20.87
C SER A 57 -12.00 -9.31 22.38
N ASN A 58 -13.16 -9.47 23.03
CA ASN A 58 -13.28 -9.69 24.47
C ASN A 58 -14.06 -11.00 24.72
N SER A 59 -14.46 -11.24 25.96
CA SER A 59 -15.21 -12.44 26.36
C SER A 59 -16.56 -12.62 25.64
N ASP A 60 -17.12 -11.53 25.12
CA ASP A 60 -18.51 -11.50 24.65
C ASP A 60 -18.60 -11.37 23.13
N VAL A 61 -17.68 -10.62 22.50
CA VAL A 61 -17.76 -10.25 21.09
C VAL A 61 -16.39 -10.07 20.44
N ASN A 62 -16.35 -10.25 19.12
CA ASN A 62 -15.24 -9.93 18.24
C ASN A 62 -15.58 -8.76 17.31
N SER A 63 -14.57 -7.97 16.95
CA SER A 63 -14.69 -6.87 16.02
C SER A 63 -13.40 -6.68 15.23
N SER A 64 -13.51 -6.05 14.07
CA SER A 64 -12.36 -5.77 13.21
C SER A 64 -12.56 -4.51 12.40
N VAL A 65 -11.44 -3.90 12.02
CA VAL A 65 -11.39 -2.77 11.10
C VAL A 65 -10.32 -2.99 10.06
N THR A 66 -10.62 -2.63 8.81
CA THR A 66 -9.77 -2.89 7.66
C THR A 66 -9.33 -1.60 7.01
N PHE A 67 -8.03 -1.51 6.72
CA PHE A 67 -7.37 -0.41 6.04
C PHE A 67 -6.82 -0.88 4.70
N ASN A 68 -7.12 -0.14 3.63
CA ASN A 68 -6.53 -0.36 2.32
C ASN A 68 -5.34 0.58 2.14
N VAL A 69 -4.14 0.02 2.09
CA VAL A 69 -2.88 0.77 1.97
C VAL A 69 -2.39 0.67 0.54
N TYR A 70 -2.37 1.80 -0.15
CA TYR A 70 -1.84 1.92 -1.50
C TYR A 70 -0.41 2.47 -1.44
N VAL A 71 0.55 1.77 -2.03
CA VAL A 71 1.95 2.17 -2.06
C VAL A 71 2.27 2.71 -3.45
N ASN A 72 2.69 3.97 -3.51
CA ASN A 72 3.10 4.59 -4.76
C ASN A 72 4.41 3.98 -5.25
N THR A 73 4.46 3.65 -6.53
CA THR A 73 5.63 3.07 -7.20
C THR A 73 5.97 3.88 -8.43
N LYS A 74 7.28 4.01 -8.70
CA LYS A 74 7.74 4.61 -9.94
C LYS A 74 7.29 3.73 -11.12
N PRO A 75 6.92 4.31 -12.27
CA PRO A 75 6.70 3.55 -13.48
C PRO A 75 7.93 2.73 -13.86
N GLU A 76 7.73 1.48 -14.24
CA GLU A 76 8.73 0.54 -14.75
C GLU A 76 8.30 0.08 -16.14
N ILE A 77 9.21 0.19 -17.12
CA ILE A 77 8.97 -0.28 -18.48
C ILE A 77 9.08 -1.80 -18.47
N LEU A 78 7.97 -2.48 -18.74
CA LEU A 78 7.91 -3.94 -18.82
C LEU A 78 8.33 -4.44 -20.20
N THR A 79 7.84 -3.81 -21.27
CA THR A 79 8.18 -4.15 -22.65
C THR A 79 8.29 -2.91 -23.53
N HIS A 80 9.16 -3.00 -24.56
CA HIS A 80 9.37 -1.95 -25.57
C HIS A 80 9.60 -2.61 -26.94
N ASP A 81 8.51 -2.96 -27.62
CA ASP A 81 8.56 -3.80 -28.81
C ASP A 81 8.26 -3.02 -30.09
N ARG A 82 8.82 -3.50 -31.20
CA ARG A 82 8.42 -3.09 -32.54
C ARG A 82 7.46 -4.12 -33.11
N LEU A 83 6.24 -3.68 -33.37
CA LEU A 83 5.19 -4.51 -33.95
C LEU A 83 5.46 -4.78 -35.44
N VAL A 84 4.90 -5.87 -35.96
CA VAL A 84 5.09 -6.32 -37.36
C VAL A 84 4.61 -5.27 -38.38
N ASN A 85 3.60 -4.49 -38.02
CA ASN A 85 3.06 -3.40 -38.82
C ASN A 85 3.92 -2.11 -38.77
N GLY A 86 5.06 -2.13 -38.09
CA GLY A 86 5.97 -0.99 -37.97
C GLY A 86 5.68 -0.02 -36.82
N MET A 87 4.61 -0.23 -36.04
CA MET A 87 4.31 0.55 -34.84
C MET A 87 5.23 0.19 -33.67
N LEU A 88 5.43 1.14 -32.75
CA LEU A 88 6.14 0.90 -31.49
C LEU A 88 5.12 0.69 -30.36
N GLN A 89 5.40 -0.26 -29.47
CA GLN A 89 4.61 -0.55 -28.28
C GLN A 89 5.49 -0.38 -27.04
N CYS A 90 5.04 0.43 -26.09
CA CYS A 90 5.64 0.56 -24.77
C CYS A 90 4.61 0.19 -23.73
N VAL A 91 4.95 -0.75 -22.85
CA VAL A 91 4.11 -1.14 -21.72
C VAL A 91 4.85 -0.78 -20.45
N ALA A 92 4.24 0.06 -19.62
CA ALA A 92 4.76 0.44 -18.31
C ALA A 92 3.78 0.01 -17.21
N ALA A 93 4.32 -0.37 -16.06
CA ALA A 93 3.55 -0.64 -14.85
C ALA A 93 3.98 0.27 -13.72
N GLY A 94 3.03 0.71 -12.90
CA GLY A 94 3.27 1.60 -11.77
C GLY A 94 1.97 1.89 -11.04
N PHE A 95 2.08 2.53 -9.89
CA PHE A 95 0.93 3.00 -9.14
C PHE A 95 1.16 4.43 -8.61
N PRO A 96 0.24 5.38 -8.85
CA PRO A 96 -0.96 5.27 -9.70
C PRO A 96 -0.64 4.94 -11.17
N GLU A 97 -1.68 4.77 -12.00
CA GLU A 97 -1.53 4.44 -13.42
C GLU A 97 -0.48 5.34 -14.11
N PRO A 98 0.52 4.76 -14.79
CA PRO A 98 1.59 5.53 -15.40
C PRO A 98 1.13 6.24 -16.68
N THR A 99 1.56 7.49 -16.85
CA THR A 99 1.42 8.24 -18.12
C THR A 99 2.60 7.93 -19.05
N ILE A 100 2.33 7.65 -20.32
CA ILE A 100 3.36 7.40 -21.35
C ILE A 100 3.36 8.55 -22.35
N ASP A 101 4.46 9.32 -22.35
CA ASP A 101 4.72 10.36 -23.33
C ASP A 101 5.78 9.87 -24.33
N TRP A 102 5.45 9.97 -25.62
CA TRP A 102 6.36 9.61 -26.70
C TRP A 102 7.15 10.84 -27.15
N TYR A 103 8.40 10.65 -27.56
CA TYR A 103 9.27 11.69 -28.10
C TYR A 103 10.02 11.17 -29.32
N PHE A 104 10.20 12.03 -30.33
CA PHE A 104 11.05 11.73 -31.48
C PHE A 104 12.34 12.57 -31.41
N CYS A 105 13.48 11.88 -31.49
CA CYS A 105 14.80 12.49 -31.36
C CYS A 105 15.63 12.18 -32.62
N PRO A 106 15.70 13.09 -33.62
CA PRO A 106 16.47 12.85 -34.85
C PRO A 106 18.00 12.90 -34.66
N GLY A 107 18.49 13.25 -33.46
CA GLY A 107 19.92 13.25 -33.11
C GLY A 107 20.70 14.49 -33.57
N THR A 108 20.12 15.35 -34.41
CA THR A 108 20.70 16.62 -34.86
C THR A 108 20.42 17.80 -33.93
N GLU A 109 19.50 17.64 -32.98
CA GLU A 109 19.05 18.68 -32.05
C GLU A 109 19.33 18.30 -30.59
N GLN A 110 19.54 19.32 -29.75
CA GLN A 110 19.82 19.15 -28.30
C GLN A 110 18.60 18.68 -27.48
N ARG A 111 17.39 18.73 -28.05
CA ARG A 111 16.13 18.35 -27.37
C ARG A 111 15.23 17.59 -28.34
N CYS A 112 14.49 16.63 -27.80
CA CYS A 112 13.51 15.87 -28.57
C CYS A 112 12.19 16.64 -28.68
N SER A 113 11.51 16.50 -29.82
CA SER A 113 10.21 17.11 -30.05
C SER A 113 9.09 16.15 -29.66
N VAL A 114 7.95 16.70 -29.24
CA VAL A 114 6.71 15.93 -29.07
C VAL A 114 6.24 15.48 -30.47
N PRO A 115 5.81 14.22 -30.67
CA PRO A 115 5.25 13.76 -31.93
C PRO A 115 4.04 14.62 -32.32
N VAL A 116 3.98 15.04 -33.59
CA VAL A 116 2.84 15.77 -34.20
C VAL A 116 1.77 14.78 -34.64
#